data_AF-A0A2E6SYJ3-F1
#
_entry.id   AF-A0A2E6SYJ3-F1
#
_cell.length_a   1.000
_cell.length_b   1.000
_cell.length_c   1.000
_cell.angle_alpha   90.00
_cell.angle_beta   90.00
_cell.angle_gamma   90.00
#
_symmetry.space_group_name_H-M   'P 1'
#
loop_
_entity.id
_entity.type
_entity.pdbx_description
1 polymer ?
#
loop_
_entity_poly.entity_id
_entity_poly.type
_entity_poly.pdbx_seq_one_letter_code
_entity_poly.pdbx_strand_id
1 'polypeptide(L)'
;MRWIVFIILFLSAQLYASNEKVYLLVWGSTQTYTGAGHMAVAFYDSNEIHYISHYPKSVGSIDTVIHNFEHLLSIDSLMGIQAYNAQLIIEFSVSSKAFKKMKKAAKRNVKKSWSLFNLNCADLVKKSFRASTFDLGYAFLISTPYELINDLRDHNTEAFHTGKVKTIKGGIHPYLMKQPRAVPYVLKRFFFRGK
;
A
#
# COMPACT_ATOMS: atom_id res chain seq x y z
N MET A 1 -38.80 -3.42 30.63
CA MET A 1 -38.67 -2.62 29.39
C MET A 1 -37.44 -1.71 29.34
N ARG A 2 -37.02 -1.02 30.41
CA ARG A 2 -35.82 -0.14 30.41
C ARG A 2 -34.49 -0.83 30.05
N TRP A 3 -34.31 -2.10 30.43
CA TRP A 3 -33.08 -2.86 30.15
C TRP A 3 -32.93 -3.30 28.69
N ILE A 4 -34.05 -3.52 27.98
CA ILE A 4 -34.05 -3.95 26.57
C ILE A 4 -33.62 -2.79 25.65
N VAL A 5 -34.01 -1.55 26.00
CA VAL A 5 -33.63 -0.35 25.26
C VAL A 5 -32.12 -0.07 25.34
N PHE A 6 -31.49 -0.35 26.50
CA PHE A 6 -30.04 -0.21 26.67
C PHE A 6 -29.24 -1.22 25.82
N ILE A 7 -29.71 -2.46 25.71
CA ILE A 7 -29.06 -3.51 24.89
C ILE A 7 -29.15 -3.15 23.40
N ILE A 8 -30.30 -2.62 22.94
CA ILE A 8 -30.47 -2.21 21.54
C ILE A 8 -29.61 -0.98 21.20
N LEU A 9 -29.44 -0.02 22.13
CA LEU A 9 -28.53 1.13 21.95
C LEU A 9 -27.04 0.75 21.97
N PHE A 10 -26.66 -0.28 22.74
CA PHE A 10 -25.28 -0.79 22.75
C PHE A 10 -24.95 -1.61 21.48
N LEU A 11 -25.94 -2.33 20.93
CA LEU A 11 -25.80 -3.07 19.68
C LEU A 11 -25.82 -2.15 18.44
N SER A 12 -26.60 -1.06 18.44
CA SER A 12 -26.60 -0.10 17.34
C SER A 12 -25.32 0.77 17.30
N ALA A 13 -24.65 0.98 18.43
CA ALA A 13 -23.33 1.62 18.48
C ALA A 13 -22.21 0.76 17.86
N GLN A 14 -22.38 -0.56 17.76
CA GLN A 14 -21.43 -1.46 17.09
C GLN A 14 -21.61 -1.53 15.56
N LEU A 15 -22.65 -0.89 15.02
CA LEU A 15 -22.96 -0.87 13.58
C LEU A 15 -22.73 0.49 12.91
N TYR A 16 -21.92 1.36 13.52
CA TYR A 16 -21.16 2.30 12.70
C TYR A 16 -20.05 1.51 12.01
N ALA A 17 -20.38 0.95 10.84
CA ALA A 17 -19.39 0.43 9.92
C ALA A 17 -18.36 1.54 9.71
N SER A 18 -17.14 1.36 10.23
CA SER A 18 -16.12 2.37 10.00
C SER A 18 -15.83 2.41 8.51
N ASN A 19 -15.88 3.60 7.91
CA ASN A 19 -15.48 3.83 6.51
C ASN A 19 -13.94 3.76 6.34
N GLU A 20 -13.25 3.07 7.25
CA GLU A 20 -11.80 2.96 7.25
C GLU A 20 -11.36 2.02 6.13
N LYS A 21 -10.60 2.57 5.19
CA LYS A 21 -10.08 1.83 4.04
C LYS A 21 -8.58 2.03 3.94
N VAL A 22 -7.87 0.98 3.57
CA VAL A 22 -6.45 1.07 3.21
C VAL A 22 -6.33 0.90 1.72
N TYR A 23 -5.57 1.77 1.07
CA TYR A 23 -5.26 1.66 -0.35
C TYR A 23 -3.77 1.38 -0.54
N LEU A 24 -3.45 0.47 -1.45
CA LEU A 24 -2.11 0.24 -1.96
C LEU A 24 -2.03 0.77 -3.38
N LEU A 25 -1.17 1.74 -3.61
CA LEU A 25 -0.90 2.32 -4.92
C LEU A 25 0.38 1.69 -5.47
N VAL A 26 0.34 1.21 -6.70
CA VAL A 26 1.43 0.43 -7.29
C VAL A 26 1.76 0.97 -8.68
N TRP A 27 3.03 1.32 -8.87
CA TRP A 27 3.62 1.72 -10.14
C TRP A 27 4.44 0.58 -10.72
N GLY A 28 4.31 0.37 -12.02
CA GLY A 28 5.11 -0.60 -12.77
C GLY A 28 6.54 -0.12 -13.00
N SER A 29 7.43 -1.05 -13.35
CA SER A 29 8.83 -0.81 -13.69
C SER A 29 9.03 0.24 -14.78
N THR A 30 8.15 0.32 -15.77
CA THR A 30 8.24 1.33 -16.84
C THR A 30 7.77 2.71 -16.41
N GLN A 31 7.05 2.83 -15.29
CA GLN A 31 6.51 4.09 -14.79
C GLN A 31 7.43 4.78 -13.79
N THR A 32 8.48 4.11 -13.33
CA THR A 32 9.36 4.64 -12.30
C THR A 32 10.77 4.86 -12.80
N TYR A 33 11.38 5.95 -12.36
CA TYR A 33 12.76 6.27 -12.73
C TYR A 33 13.72 5.13 -12.43
N THR A 34 13.55 4.43 -11.31
CA THR A 34 14.42 3.32 -10.87
C THR A 34 14.32 2.10 -11.78
N GLY A 35 13.21 1.91 -12.49
CA GLY A 35 12.88 0.66 -13.18
C GLY A 35 12.39 -0.44 -12.24
N ALA A 36 12.45 -0.26 -10.93
CA ALA A 36 12.10 -1.30 -9.94
C ALA A 36 10.60 -1.41 -9.67
N GLY A 37 9.79 -0.52 -10.26
CA GLY A 37 8.46 -0.21 -9.78
C GLY A 37 8.52 0.65 -8.52
N HIS A 38 7.35 1.01 -8.00
CA HIS A 38 7.19 1.73 -6.74
C HIS A 38 5.85 1.38 -6.11
N MET A 39 5.73 1.60 -4.79
CA MET A 39 4.44 1.50 -4.12
C MET A 39 4.32 2.44 -2.93
N ALA A 40 3.09 2.81 -2.64
CA ALA A 40 2.73 3.67 -1.53
C ALA A 40 1.46 3.15 -0.86
N VAL A 41 1.25 3.51 0.40
CA VAL A 41 0.07 3.15 1.16
C VAL A 41 -0.71 4.40 1.52
N ALA A 42 -2.03 4.34 1.40
CA ALA A 42 -2.92 5.39 1.85
C ALA A 42 -3.95 4.85 2.85
N PHE A 43 -4.24 5.65 3.88
CA PHE A 43 -5.21 5.34 4.93
C PHE A 43 -6.35 6.33 4.86
N TYR A 44 -7.51 5.88 4.43
CA TYR A 44 -8.72 6.68 4.38
C TYR A 44 -9.55 6.43 5.63
N ASP A 45 -9.79 7.49 6.39
CA ASP A 45 -10.77 7.55 7.46
C ASP A 45 -11.79 8.67 7.13
N SER A 46 -12.78 8.88 8.00
CA SER A 46 -14.07 9.52 7.69
C SER A 46 -14.04 10.82 6.88
N ASN A 47 -12.94 11.57 6.83
CA ASN A 47 -12.80 12.78 6.02
C ASN A 47 -11.42 12.96 5.33
N GLU A 48 -10.45 12.08 5.59
CA GLU A 48 -9.06 12.34 5.21
C GLU A 48 -8.38 11.08 4.66
N ILE A 49 -7.51 11.28 3.67
CA ILE A 49 -6.64 10.24 3.13
C ILE A 49 -5.21 10.58 3.56
N HIS A 50 -4.65 9.78 4.47
CA HIS A 50 -3.23 9.88 4.80
C HIS A 50 -2.40 9.07 3.82
N TYR A 51 -1.65 9.75 2.98
CA TYR A 51 -0.78 9.15 1.98
C TYR A 51 0.66 9.06 2.48
N ILE A 52 1.24 7.86 2.39
CA ILE A 52 2.60 7.59 2.88
C ILE A 52 3.39 6.81 1.81
N SER A 53 4.53 7.36 1.43
CA SER A 53 5.39 6.85 0.35
C SER A 53 6.86 6.98 0.73
N HIS A 54 7.69 5.99 0.38
CA HIS A 54 9.10 5.97 0.79
C HIS A 54 10.02 5.79 -0.41
N TYR A 55 10.84 6.80 -0.68
CA TYR A 55 11.74 6.85 -1.82
C TYR A 55 13.22 6.82 -1.40
N PRO A 56 14.12 6.49 -2.35
CA PRO A 56 15.55 6.69 -2.15
C PRO A 56 15.90 8.11 -1.70
N LYS A 57 17.05 8.27 -1.03
CA LYS A 57 17.49 9.52 -0.38
C LYS A 57 17.45 10.76 -1.28
N SER A 58 17.59 10.60 -2.60
CA SER A 58 17.51 11.72 -3.56
C SER A 58 16.12 12.35 -3.66
N VAL A 59 15.06 11.64 -3.24
CA VAL A 59 13.67 12.10 -3.23
C VAL A 59 13.13 12.22 -1.79
N GLY A 60 13.46 11.25 -0.92
CA GLY A 60 13.05 11.26 0.48
C GLY A 60 11.75 10.51 0.78
N SER A 61 10.99 10.96 1.77
CA SER A 61 9.76 10.31 2.22
C SER A 61 8.58 11.27 2.18
N ILE A 62 7.39 10.75 1.88
CA ILE A 62 6.13 11.49 1.92
C ILE A 62 5.27 10.93 3.06
N ASP A 63 4.76 11.82 3.91
CA ASP A 63 3.73 11.55 4.93
C ASP A 63 2.82 12.79 4.94
N THR A 64 1.71 12.73 4.21
CA THR A 64 0.83 13.88 3.99
C THR A 64 -0.64 13.50 4.05
N VAL A 65 -1.50 14.51 4.14
CA VAL A 65 -2.96 14.37 4.12
C VAL A 65 -3.50 14.88 2.78
N ILE A 66 -4.43 14.13 2.20
CA ILE A 66 -5.13 14.44 0.96
C ILE A 66 -6.63 14.45 1.27
N HIS A 67 -7.34 15.44 0.73
CA HIS A 67 -8.76 15.66 1.04
C HIS A 67 -9.73 15.05 0.04
N ASN A 68 -9.25 14.56 -1.11
CA ASN A 68 -10.11 13.86 -2.07
C ASN A 68 -9.37 12.69 -2.74
N PHE A 69 -10.16 11.71 -3.20
CA PHE A 69 -9.63 10.49 -3.78
C PHE A 69 -8.98 10.72 -5.15
N GLU A 70 -9.49 11.66 -5.95
CA GLU A 70 -8.90 11.99 -7.25
C GLU A 70 -7.45 12.49 -7.13
N HIS A 71 -7.15 13.32 -6.13
CA HIS A 71 -5.81 13.78 -5.82
C HIS A 71 -4.90 12.64 -5.38
N LEU A 72 -5.43 11.63 -4.68
CA LEU A 72 -4.66 10.43 -4.34
C LEU A 72 -4.22 9.70 -5.61
N LEU A 73 -5.05 9.66 -6.66
CA LEU A 73 -4.72 9.00 -7.93
C LEU A 73 -3.55 9.66 -8.68
N SER A 74 -3.31 10.95 -8.43
CA SER A 74 -2.33 11.76 -9.16
C SER A 74 -1.22 12.37 -8.31
N ILE A 75 -1.19 12.14 -6.99
CA ILE A 75 -0.31 12.89 -6.07
C ILE A 75 1.18 12.87 -6.50
N ASP A 76 1.72 11.70 -6.83
CA ASP A 76 3.13 11.60 -7.20
C ASP A 76 3.44 12.26 -8.55
N SER A 77 2.46 12.31 -9.45
CA SER A 77 2.58 13.04 -10.72
C SER A 77 2.48 14.54 -10.51
N LEU A 78 1.59 15.00 -9.63
CA LEU A 78 1.46 16.41 -9.25
C LEU A 78 2.72 16.93 -8.55
N MET A 79 3.40 16.07 -7.79
CA MET A 79 4.68 16.38 -7.14
C MET A 79 5.89 16.25 -8.09
N GLY A 80 5.70 15.79 -9.33
CA GLY A 80 6.78 15.56 -10.30
C GLY A 80 7.72 14.39 -9.94
N ILE A 81 7.34 13.54 -8.98
CA ILE A 81 8.17 12.42 -8.49
C ILE A 81 8.04 11.20 -9.40
N GLN A 82 6.83 10.94 -9.91
CA GLN A 82 6.58 9.91 -10.91
C GLN A 82 6.05 10.56 -12.19
N ALA A 83 6.49 10.08 -13.34
CA ALA A 83 6.01 10.57 -14.64
C ALA A 83 4.56 10.15 -14.94
N TYR A 84 4.04 9.15 -14.21
CA TYR A 84 2.72 8.57 -14.45
C TYR A 84 2.01 8.24 -13.14
N ASN A 85 0.67 8.18 -13.20
CA ASN A 85 -0.17 7.71 -12.10
C ASN A 85 -0.01 6.20 -11.87
N ALA A 86 -0.34 5.74 -10.66
CA ALA A 86 -0.28 4.32 -10.30
C ALA A 86 -1.06 3.47 -11.30
N GLN A 87 -0.46 2.36 -11.76
CA GLN A 87 -1.07 1.43 -12.71
C GLN A 87 -2.07 0.49 -12.04
N LEU A 88 -1.86 0.20 -10.75
CA LEU A 88 -2.69 -0.69 -9.97
C LEU A 88 -3.01 -0.03 -8.61
N ILE A 89 -4.30 -0.04 -8.24
CA ILE A 89 -4.75 0.43 -6.91
C ILE A 89 -5.62 -0.65 -6.30
N ILE A 90 -5.26 -1.07 -5.09
CA ILE A 90 -5.95 -2.12 -4.34
C ILE A 90 -6.50 -1.52 -3.05
N GLU A 91 -7.80 -1.71 -2.82
CA GLU A 91 -8.49 -1.37 -1.59
C GLU A 91 -8.56 -2.59 -0.66
N PHE A 92 -8.38 -2.33 0.64
CA PHE A 92 -8.49 -3.31 1.71
C PHE A 92 -9.51 -2.83 2.75
N SER A 93 -10.47 -3.69 3.07
CA SER A 93 -11.33 -3.54 4.23
C SER A 93 -10.64 -4.13 5.46
N VAL A 94 -10.42 -3.31 6.48
CA VAL A 94 -9.70 -3.68 7.70
C VAL A 94 -10.51 -3.32 8.94
N SER A 95 -10.31 -4.06 10.04
CA SER A 95 -10.86 -3.63 11.33
C SER A 95 -10.20 -2.33 11.80
N SER A 96 -10.92 -1.50 12.57
CA SER A 96 -10.38 -0.25 13.14
C SER A 96 -9.12 -0.46 13.97
N LYS A 97 -9.03 -1.59 14.68
CA LYS A 97 -7.83 -1.96 15.44
C LYS A 97 -6.64 -2.19 14.50
N ALA A 98 -6.83 -2.91 13.40
CA ALA A 98 -5.79 -3.13 12.40
C ALA A 98 -5.41 -1.81 11.71
N PHE A 99 -6.40 -1.04 11.23
CA PHE A 99 -6.21 0.26 10.58
C PHE A 99 -5.28 1.19 11.38
N LYS A 100 -5.61 1.44 12.66
CA LYS A 100 -4.81 2.30 13.54
C LYS A 100 -3.38 1.80 13.72
N LYS A 101 -3.19 0.48 13.86
CA LYS A 101 -1.87 -0.13 13.99
C LYS A 101 -1.07 -0.03 12.69
N MET A 102 -1.69 -0.29 11.54
CA MET A 102 -1.07 -0.19 10.22
C MET A 102 -0.62 1.25 9.95
N LYS A 103 -1.49 2.25 10.16
CA LYS A 103 -1.18 3.68 10.01
C LYS A 103 -0.01 4.09 10.92
N LYS A 104 -0.03 3.68 12.19
CA LYS A 104 1.08 3.93 13.13
C LYS A 104 2.41 3.28 12.68
N ALA A 105 2.36 2.07 12.15
CA ALA A 105 3.53 1.37 11.64
C ALA A 105 4.11 2.06 10.39
N ALA A 106 3.26 2.50 9.45
CA ALA A 106 3.66 3.26 8.28
C ALA A 106 4.38 4.56 8.67
N LYS A 107 3.74 5.40 9.49
CA LYS A 107 4.30 6.68 9.96
C LYS A 107 5.61 6.53 10.72
N ARG A 108 5.80 5.41 11.44
CA ARG A 108 7.06 5.14 12.15
C ARG A 108 8.18 4.73 11.19
N ASN A 109 7.88 3.88 10.21
CA ASN A 109 8.91 3.32 9.34
C ASN A 109 9.30 4.28 8.21
N VAL A 110 8.39 5.15 7.75
CA VAL A 110 8.68 6.14 6.70
C VAL A 110 9.69 7.21 7.17
N LYS A 111 9.81 7.44 8.48
CA LYS A 111 10.78 8.37 9.08
C LYS A 111 12.20 7.81 9.17
N LYS A 112 12.39 6.53 8.89
CA LYS A 112 13.71 5.89 8.92
C LYS A 112 14.40 6.08 7.57
N SER A 113 15.72 6.08 7.56
CA SER A 113 16.49 6.14 6.33
C SER A 113 16.13 5.00 5.38
N TRP A 114 15.90 5.36 4.11
CA TRP A 114 15.66 4.40 3.04
C TRP A 114 16.87 3.49 2.83
N SER A 115 16.62 2.20 2.60
CA SER A 115 17.62 1.23 2.13
C SER A 115 16.95 0.22 1.21
N LEU A 116 17.67 -0.18 0.15
CA LEU A 116 17.19 -1.13 -0.85
C LEU A 116 16.81 -2.48 -0.23
N PHE A 117 17.62 -2.96 0.72
CA PHE A 117 17.51 -4.30 1.29
C PHE A 117 16.53 -4.39 2.47
N ASN A 118 16.25 -3.26 3.11
CA ASN A 118 15.39 -3.22 4.28
C ASN A 118 14.97 -1.77 4.53
N LEU A 119 13.70 -1.45 4.33
CA LEU A 119 13.09 -0.10 4.37
C LEU A 119 12.97 0.57 2.99
N ASN A 120 12.80 -0.20 1.92
CA ASN A 120 12.33 0.35 0.66
C ASN A 120 10.80 0.56 0.67
N CYS A 121 10.22 0.93 -0.48
CA CYS A 121 8.78 1.17 -0.61
C CYS A 121 7.92 -0.08 -0.31
N ALA A 122 8.36 -1.25 -0.77
CA ALA A 122 7.66 -2.49 -0.49
C ALA A 122 7.83 -2.96 0.96
N ASP A 123 9.00 -2.75 1.57
CA ASP A 123 9.18 -3.03 2.99
C ASP A 123 8.30 -2.15 3.88
N LEU A 124 8.11 -0.87 3.51
CA LEU A 124 7.20 0.03 4.22
C LEU A 124 5.79 -0.58 4.24
N VAL A 125 5.29 -1.03 3.08
CA VAL A 125 3.98 -1.66 2.95
C VAL A 125 3.93 -2.96 3.77
N LYS A 126 4.87 -3.89 3.59
CA LYS A 126 4.92 -5.15 4.35
C LYS A 126 4.90 -4.89 5.86
N LYS A 127 5.73 -3.97 6.36
CA LYS A 127 5.79 -3.61 7.79
C LYS A 127 4.49 -2.99 8.30
N SER A 128 3.79 -2.24 7.46
CA SER A 128 2.49 -1.65 7.82
C SER A 128 1.43 -2.74 7.96
N PHE A 129 1.42 -3.71 7.04
CA PHE A 129 0.42 -4.78 6.98
C PHE A 129 0.61 -5.90 8.01
N ARG A 130 1.74 -5.98 8.72
CA ARG A 130 1.97 -6.96 9.82
C ARG A 130 0.93 -6.92 10.93
N ALA A 131 0.19 -5.83 11.07
CA ALA A 131 -0.88 -5.70 12.05
C ALA A 131 -2.27 -6.10 11.52
N SER A 132 -2.35 -6.52 10.26
CA SER A 132 -3.56 -6.99 9.59
C SER A 132 -3.57 -8.51 9.48
N THR A 133 -4.66 -9.05 8.94
CA THR A 133 -4.78 -10.48 8.59
C THR A 133 -4.29 -10.79 7.17
N PHE A 134 -3.88 -9.78 6.41
CA PHE A 134 -3.42 -9.98 5.03
C PHE A 134 -1.95 -10.38 5.01
N ASP A 135 -1.67 -11.48 4.32
CA ASP A 135 -0.31 -11.97 4.16
C ASP A 135 0.31 -11.39 2.88
N LEU A 136 1.35 -10.56 3.03
CA LEU A 136 2.08 -9.97 1.92
C LEU A 136 3.38 -10.73 1.58
N GLY A 137 3.51 -11.95 2.11
CA GLY A 137 4.63 -12.85 1.91
C GLY A 137 5.96 -12.34 2.46
N TYR A 138 6.97 -13.20 2.35
CA TYR A 138 8.34 -12.86 2.71
C TYR A 138 9.12 -12.46 1.46
N ALA A 139 9.92 -11.40 1.55
CA ALA A 139 10.85 -11.06 0.49
C ALA A 139 12.23 -11.62 0.81
N PHE A 140 12.83 -12.34 -0.13
CA PHE A 140 14.22 -12.78 -0.02
C PHE A 140 15.15 -11.68 -0.54
N LEU A 141 16.00 -11.15 0.34
CA LEU A 141 16.99 -10.07 0.11
C LEU A 141 16.42 -8.67 -0.19
N ILE A 142 15.51 -8.53 -1.15
CA ILE A 142 14.92 -7.25 -1.55
C ILE A 142 13.41 -7.41 -1.70
N SER A 143 12.63 -6.61 -0.99
CA SER A 143 11.19 -6.52 -1.25
C SER A 143 10.94 -5.71 -2.51
N THR A 144 10.32 -6.31 -3.53
CA THR A 144 9.90 -5.59 -4.73
C THR A 144 8.37 -5.44 -4.81
N PRO A 145 7.85 -4.40 -5.50
CA PRO A 145 6.41 -4.29 -5.77
C PRO A 145 5.83 -5.51 -6.48
N TYR A 146 6.57 -6.09 -7.43
CA TYR A 146 6.15 -7.30 -8.14
C TYR A 146 5.94 -8.48 -7.18
N GLU A 147 6.94 -8.80 -6.35
CA GLU A 147 6.86 -9.93 -5.42
C GLU A 147 5.74 -9.73 -4.41
N LEU A 148 5.63 -8.52 -3.85
CA LEU A 148 4.55 -8.22 -2.91
C LEU A 148 3.17 -8.43 -3.53
N ILE A 149 2.96 -7.98 -4.78
CA ILE A 149 1.67 -8.18 -5.46
C ILE A 149 1.44 -9.63 -5.86
N ASN A 150 2.50 -10.37 -6.19
CA ASN A 150 2.41 -11.81 -6.43
C ASN A 150 2.00 -12.56 -5.15
N ASP A 151 2.69 -12.31 -4.03
CA ASP A 151 2.39 -12.92 -2.72
C ASP A 151 0.99 -12.55 -2.25
N LEU A 152 0.60 -11.27 -2.39
CA LEU A 152 -0.73 -10.81 -2.05
C LEU A 152 -1.81 -11.61 -2.80
N ARG A 153 -1.64 -11.81 -4.11
CA ARG A 153 -2.57 -12.59 -4.95
C ARG A 153 -2.68 -14.03 -4.44
N ASP A 154 -1.55 -14.67 -4.18
CA ASP A 154 -1.46 -16.10 -3.91
C ASP A 154 -1.91 -16.44 -2.48
N HIS A 155 -1.64 -15.57 -1.50
CA HIS A 155 -1.87 -15.87 -0.10
C HIS A 155 -3.22 -15.35 0.43
N ASN A 156 -3.94 -14.52 -0.35
CA ASN A 156 -5.17 -13.85 0.11
C ASN A 156 -6.37 -14.13 -0.79
N THR A 157 -6.40 -15.30 -1.45
CA THR A 157 -7.43 -15.70 -2.41
C THR A 157 -8.84 -15.53 -1.82
N GLU A 158 -9.09 -16.04 -0.62
CA GLU A 158 -10.39 -15.89 0.06
C GLU A 158 -10.76 -14.41 0.29
N ALA A 159 -9.79 -13.56 0.62
CA ALA A 159 -10.04 -12.14 0.84
C ALA A 159 -10.43 -11.41 -0.47
N PHE A 160 -9.89 -11.83 -1.61
CA PHE A 160 -10.36 -11.39 -2.92
C PHE A 160 -11.78 -11.89 -3.21
N HIS A 161 -12.06 -13.18 -2.98
CA HIS A 161 -13.39 -13.76 -3.21
C HIS A 161 -14.48 -13.13 -2.36
N THR A 162 -14.18 -12.84 -1.10
CA THR A 162 -15.12 -12.22 -0.14
C THR A 162 -15.20 -10.70 -0.26
N GLY A 163 -14.42 -10.10 -1.18
CA GLY A 163 -14.41 -8.65 -1.40
C GLY A 163 -13.75 -7.84 -0.27
N LYS A 164 -13.03 -8.47 0.66
CA LYS A 164 -12.19 -7.76 1.65
C LYS A 164 -10.98 -7.10 0.99
N VAL A 165 -10.55 -7.61 -0.17
CA VAL A 165 -9.55 -7.00 -1.05
C VAL A 165 -10.19 -6.77 -2.41
N LYS A 166 -10.11 -5.54 -2.93
CA LYS A 166 -10.69 -5.15 -4.22
C LYS A 166 -9.66 -4.40 -5.05
N THR A 167 -9.63 -4.66 -6.36
CA THR A 167 -8.88 -3.81 -7.28
C THR A 167 -9.79 -2.65 -7.71
N ILE A 168 -9.37 -1.42 -7.43
CA ILE A 168 -10.12 -0.19 -7.76
C ILE A 168 -9.63 0.40 -9.10
N LYS A 169 -8.37 0.16 -9.44
CA LYS A 169 -7.78 0.57 -10.72
C LYS A 169 -6.83 -0.50 -11.24
N GLY A 170 -6.91 -0.79 -12.53
CA GLY A 170 -6.06 -1.76 -13.21
C GLY A 170 -6.48 -3.20 -12.91
N GLY A 171 -5.51 -4.11 -12.92
CA GLY A 171 -5.73 -5.53 -12.62
C GLY A 171 -4.44 -6.21 -12.18
N ILE A 172 -4.53 -7.10 -11.18
CA ILE A 172 -3.37 -7.82 -10.62
C ILE A 172 -2.67 -8.65 -11.70
N HIS A 173 -3.41 -9.49 -12.42
CA HIS A 173 -2.82 -10.35 -13.44
C HIS A 173 -2.17 -9.55 -14.60
N PRO A 174 -2.85 -8.55 -15.21
CA PRO A 174 -2.21 -7.68 -16.19
C PRO A 174 -1.00 -6.91 -15.67
N TYR A 175 -0.99 -6.50 -14.39
CA TYR A 175 0.17 -5.86 -13.78
C TYR A 175 1.36 -6.81 -13.74
N LEU A 176 1.18 -8.01 -13.18
CA LEU A 176 2.24 -9.00 -13.01
C LEU A 176 2.83 -9.47 -14.34
N MET A 177 2.00 -9.67 -15.37
CA MET A 177 2.46 -10.07 -16.71
C MET A 177 3.36 -9.02 -17.39
N LYS A 178 3.26 -7.75 -16.98
CA LYS A 178 4.03 -6.64 -17.56
C LYS A 178 5.30 -6.29 -16.78
N GLN A 179 5.53 -6.88 -15.61
CA GLN A 179 6.71 -6.57 -14.81
C GLN A 179 7.85 -7.54 -15.11
N PRO A 180 9.11 -7.06 -15.21
CA PRO A 180 10.26 -7.95 -15.22
C PRO A 180 10.32 -8.70 -13.89
N ARG A 181 10.76 -9.98 -13.89
CA ARG A 181 11.03 -10.73 -12.65
C ARG A 181 12.03 -9.94 -11.81
N ALA A 182 11.55 -9.39 -10.69
CA ALA A 182 12.02 -8.08 -10.26
C ALA A 182 13.39 -8.09 -9.59
N VAL A 183 13.75 -9.04 -8.73
CA VAL A 183 15.00 -8.95 -7.96
C VAL A 183 16.27 -8.87 -8.83
N PRO A 184 16.51 -9.79 -9.79
CA PRO A 184 17.67 -9.68 -10.68
C PRO A 184 17.67 -8.39 -11.51
N TYR A 185 16.50 -7.95 -11.95
CA TYR A 185 16.35 -6.71 -12.73
C TYR A 185 16.64 -5.45 -11.89
N VAL A 186 16.16 -5.43 -10.65
CA VAL A 186 16.39 -4.35 -9.68
C VAL A 186 17.86 -4.27 -9.31
N LEU A 187 18.50 -5.40 -9.02
CA LEU A 187 19.95 -5.46 -8.76
C LEU A 187 20.74 -4.95 -9.97
N LYS A 188 20.41 -5.41 -11.19
CA LYS A 188 21.07 -4.94 -12.42
C LYS A 188 20.93 -3.43 -12.58
N ARG A 189 19.72 -2.88 -12.42
CA ARG A 189 19.47 -1.44 -12.54
C ARG A 189 20.12 -0.62 -11.43
N PHE A 190 20.22 -1.16 -10.22
CA PHE A 190 20.80 -0.43 -9.08
C PHE A 190 22.32 -0.37 -9.17
N PHE A 191 22.98 -1.49 -9.49
CA PHE A 191 24.44 -1.58 -9.50
C PHE A 191 25.09 -1.18 -10.84
N PHE A 192 24.39 -1.33 -11.97
CA PHE A 192 24.98 -1.14 -13.30
C PHE A 192 24.47 0.09 -14.04
N ARG A 193 23.81 1.05 -13.36
CA ARG A 193 23.38 2.33 -13.94
C ARG A 193 24.49 3.38 -14.12
N GLY A 194 25.75 2.96 -13.99
CA GLY A 194 26.94 3.81 -14.08
C GLY A 194 27.90 3.41 -15.20
N LYS A 195 27.39 3.06 -16.38
CA LYS A 195 28.15 3.10 -17.64
C LYS A 195 27.27 3.68 -18.73
#